data_AF-A0A6G0I015-F1
#
_entry.id   AF-A0A6G0I015-F1
#
_cell.length_a   1.000
_cell.length_b   1.000
_cell.length_c   1.000
_cell.angle_alpha   90.00
_cell.angle_beta   90.00
_cell.angle_gamma   90.00
#
_symmetry.space_group_name_H-M   'P 1'
#
loop_
_entity.id
_entity.type
_entity.pdbx_description
1 polymer ?
#
loop_
_entity_poly.entity_id
_entity_poly.type
_entity_poly.pdbx_seq_one_letter_code
_entity_poly.pdbx_strand_id
1 'polypeptide(L)'
;MGGYDEPDQDVKEEEKEEYGDVVLAASPPPPVPPVFRSTHTMQTRLQASETDTPTASTFPMVEVAGLDGPILVHRPRTAADVREAAEHLPDPRNSGMKFIEQFLNFCQEFRPTGTEIRRILAKRLGPGDLLKISQRIPRPELKIVHVDWAHAKNMEYRDALLELGDALRKAFPPKVDMSKIASCKRKPEEQVDDYVSRLTAIFSEHSGLEQPGASESHPCNSILAGMLPELHDIVIRTYVGCKEECRLNDLKRHARHAQLTQQQKKKAKQEKTEKELHMAALTMYSALATMQGQRGRGRGRGRGEKEVVEEVSTDKALKIPTPVTGVAKLDTGLETVP
;
A
#
# COMPACT_ATOMS: atom_id res chain seq x y z
N MET A 1 -53.12 -21.63 -16.36
CA MET A 1 -54.21 -21.15 -17.24
C MET A 1 -53.68 -19.88 -17.89
N GLY A 2 -53.31 -19.95 -19.16
CA GLY A 2 -52.39 -18.99 -19.78
C GLY A 2 -50.95 -19.14 -19.24
N GLY A 3 -49.90 -18.99 -20.02
CA GLY A 3 -49.86 -18.86 -21.49
C GLY A 3 -48.44 -18.50 -21.90
N TYR A 4 -47.74 -19.41 -22.59
CA TYR A 4 -46.42 -19.16 -23.18
C TYR A 4 -46.60 -19.02 -24.68
N ASP A 5 -46.15 -17.88 -25.22
CA ASP A 5 -45.99 -17.68 -26.65
C ASP A 5 -44.50 -17.38 -26.92
N GLU A 6 -43.82 -18.32 -27.57
CA GLU A 6 -42.56 -18.06 -28.26
C GLU A 6 -42.87 -17.38 -29.62
N PRO A 7 -41.99 -16.51 -30.12
CA PRO A 7 -41.85 -16.27 -31.55
C PRO A 7 -40.63 -17.02 -32.11
N ASP A 8 -40.83 -17.67 -33.25
CA ASP A 8 -39.90 -18.60 -33.90
C ASP A 8 -38.51 -18.03 -34.25
N GLN A 9 -37.57 -18.96 -34.45
CA GLN A 9 -36.36 -18.72 -35.24
C GLN A 9 -36.73 -18.70 -36.73
N ASP A 10 -36.39 -17.63 -37.44
CA ASP A 10 -36.40 -17.62 -38.91
C ASP A 10 -34.99 -17.34 -39.44
N VAL A 11 -34.53 -18.17 -40.36
CA VAL A 11 -33.14 -18.20 -40.85
C VAL A 11 -33.13 -18.01 -42.36
N LYS A 12 -32.59 -16.86 -42.80
CA LYS A 12 -32.33 -16.56 -44.22
C LYS A 12 -30.95 -15.93 -44.36
N GLU A 13 -30.07 -16.60 -45.12
CA GLU A 13 -29.68 -16.22 -46.49
C GLU A 13 -28.79 -14.96 -46.43
N GLU A 14 -27.46 -15.12 -46.34
CA GLU A 14 -26.56 -15.27 -47.50
C GLU A 14 -26.81 -14.24 -48.62
N GLU A 15 -26.31 -13.02 -48.45
CA GLU A 15 -25.78 -12.26 -49.59
C GLU A 15 -24.25 -12.30 -49.56
N LYS A 16 -23.67 -12.81 -50.66
CA LYS A 16 -22.25 -12.68 -51.00
C LYS A 16 -22.15 -11.54 -52.01
N GLU A 17 -21.56 -10.41 -51.65
CA GLU A 17 -21.13 -9.45 -52.68
C GLU A 17 -19.76 -9.86 -53.26
N GLU A 18 -19.65 -9.73 -54.58
CA GLU A 18 -18.59 -10.34 -55.40
C GLU A 18 -17.40 -9.39 -55.63
N TYR A 19 -16.29 -9.94 -56.12
CA TYR A 19 -15.01 -9.26 -56.28
C TYR A 19 -15.04 -8.21 -57.42
N GLY A 20 -15.26 -6.94 -57.08
CA GLY A 20 -15.12 -5.80 -57.99
C GLY A 20 -13.67 -5.36 -58.18
N ASP A 21 -12.92 -6.03 -59.06
CA ASP A 21 -11.51 -5.73 -59.32
C ASP A 21 -11.32 -4.42 -60.13
N VAL A 22 -10.84 -3.35 -59.48
CA VAL A 22 -10.62 -2.03 -60.08
C VAL A 22 -9.17 -1.58 -59.87
N VAL A 23 -8.29 -2.03 -60.76
CA VAL A 23 -6.89 -1.60 -60.81
C VAL A 23 -6.79 -0.16 -61.35
N LEU A 24 -6.52 0.82 -60.48
CA LEU A 24 -6.18 2.19 -60.89
C LEU A 24 -4.93 2.73 -60.20
N ALA A 25 -3.88 2.87 -61.02
CA ALA A 25 -2.75 3.80 -60.93
C ALA A 25 -2.15 4.13 -59.55
N ALA A 26 -0.97 3.56 -59.27
CA ALA A 26 -0.08 4.09 -58.22
C ALA A 26 0.45 5.49 -58.59
N SER A 27 0.33 6.45 -57.67
CA SER A 27 0.92 7.79 -57.83
C SER A 27 2.45 7.73 -57.92
N PRO A 28 3.09 8.50 -58.82
CA PRO A 28 4.55 8.55 -58.91
C PRO A 28 5.17 9.25 -57.67
N PRO A 29 6.38 8.86 -57.24
CA PRO A 29 7.07 9.47 -56.11
C PRO A 29 7.58 10.89 -56.45
N PRO A 30 7.74 11.78 -55.44
CA PRO A 30 8.25 13.13 -55.65
C PRO A 30 9.73 13.14 -56.08
N PRO A 31 10.17 14.13 -56.88
CA PRO A 31 11.52 14.20 -57.43
C PRO A 31 12.59 14.49 -56.37
N VAL A 32 13.73 13.82 -56.49
CA VAL A 32 14.88 13.93 -55.57
C VAL A 32 15.78 15.13 -55.96
N PRO A 33 16.16 16.02 -55.03
CA PRO A 33 17.10 17.10 -55.32
C PRO A 33 18.54 16.59 -55.52
N PRO A 34 19.38 17.30 -56.31
CA PRO A 34 20.64 16.76 -56.82
C PRO A 34 21.76 16.62 -55.78
N VAL A 35 22.57 15.57 -55.95
CA VAL A 35 23.76 15.29 -55.13
C VAL A 35 24.89 16.27 -55.48
N PHE A 36 25.18 17.22 -54.59
CA PHE A 36 26.44 17.97 -54.63
C PHE A 36 27.56 17.19 -53.94
N ARG A 37 28.48 16.64 -54.73
CA ARG A 37 29.82 16.28 -54.24
C ARG A 37 30.62 17.56 -54.02
N SER A 38 31.10 17.78 -52.81
CA SER A 38 32.23 18.68 -52.57
C SER A 38 33.27 17.96 -51.72
N THR A 39 34.39 17.61 -52.35
CA THR A 39 35.55 17.06 -51.67
C THR A 39 36.42 18.19 -51.15
N HIS A 40 36.52 18.34 -49.83
CA HIS A 40 37.74 18.90 -49.25
C HIS A 40 38.13 18.19 -47.96
N THR A 41 39.28 17.51 -48.01
CA THR A 41 39.97 16.92 -46.88
C THR A 41 40.60 17.99 -46.00
N MET A 42 40.40 17.87 -44.69
CA MET A 42 41.51 17.92 -43.74
C MET A 42 41.30 16.84 -42.66
N GLN A 43 42.31 15.99 -42.46
CA GLN A 43 42.35 15.04 -41.37
C GLN A 43 43.13 15.65 -40.19
N THR A 44 42.51 15.75 -39.02
CA THR A 44 43.26 15.88 -37.76
C THR A 44 42.88 14.72 -36.85
N ARG A 45 43.82 13.80 -36.66
CA ARG A 45 43.65 12.57 -35.88
C ARG A 45 44.21 12.77 -34.47
N LEU A 46 43.31 12.92 -33.49
CA LEU A 46 43.57 12.59 -32.09
C LEU A 46 42.43 11.65 -31.67
N GLN A 47 42.68 10.34 -31.72
CA GLN A 47 43.11 9.52 -30.58
C GLN A 47 41.97 9.30 -29.58
N ALA A 48 41.53 8.05 -29.47
CA ALA A 48 40.59 7.61 -28.46
C ALA A 48 41.31 7.44 -27.11
N SER A 49 40.63 7.81 -26.04
CA SER A 49 40.94 7.39 -24.67
C SER A 49 39.65 6.84 -24.05
N GLU A 50 39.54 5.52 -23.96
CA GLU A 50 38.47 4.87 -23.22
C GLU A 50 38.78 5.00 -21.72
N THR A 51 37.88 5.65 -20.99
CA THR A 51 37.79 5.60 -19.52
C THR A 51 36.33 5.67 -19.13
N ASP A 52 35.90 4.85 -18.17
CA ASP A 52 34.49 4.64 -17.83
C ASP A 52 33.73 5.87 -17.33
N THR A 53 32.41 5.77 -17.43
CA THR A 53 31.43 6.75 -16.93
C THR A 53 31.56 7.00 -15.42
N PRO A 54 31.17 8.19 -14.94
CA PRO A 54 29.75 8.37 -14.61
C PRO A 54 29.01 9.33 -15.55
N THR A 55 27.70 9.13 -15.68
CA THR A 55 26.81 9.91 -16.53
C THR A 55 26.60 11.35 -16.03
N ALA A 56 27.24 12.31 -16.68
CA ALA A 56 26.95 13.74 -16.53
C ALA A 56 26.03 14.23 -17.68
N SER A 57 24.77 13.77 -17.69
CA SER A 57 23.74 14.13 -18.70
C SER A 57 23.15 15.52 -18.41
N THR A 58 23.98 16.57 -18.42
CA THR A 58 23.60 17.91 -17.96
C THR A 58 23.02 18.77 -19.09
N PHE A 59 21.71 18.65 -19.37
CA PHE A 59 21.00 19.52 -20.32
C PHE A 59 19.58 19.89 -19.85
N PRO A 60 19.13 21.17 -19.97
CA PRO A 60 19.63 22.22 -20.87
C PRO A 60 19.89 23.58 -20.17
N MET A 61 19.94 24.65 -20.97
CA MET A 61 20.24 26.04 -20.62
C MET A 61 21.63 26.25 -20.00
N VAL A 62 22.59 26.56 -20.86
CA VAL A 62 24.00 26.73 -20.48
C VAL A 62 24.25 28.18 -20.09
N GLU A 63 24.89 28.40 -18.95
CA GLU A 63 25.46 29.70 -18.58
C GLU A 63 26.79 29.90 -19.32
N VAL A 64 26.87 30.96 -20.13
CA VAL A 64 28.03 31.28 -20.97
C VAL A 64 28.53 32.67 -20.63
N ALA A 65 29.85 32.88 -20.57
CA ALA A 65 30.43 34.19 -20.35
C ALA A 65 30.07 35.15 -21.51
N GLY A 66 29.28 36.18 -21.21
CA GLY A 66 28.99 37.30 -22.11
C GLY A 66 29.81 38.55 -21.76
N LEU A 67 29.71 39.57 -22.62
CA LEU A 67 30.44 40.84 -22.47
C LEU A 67 30.13 41.57 -21.15
N ASP A 68 28.87 41.57 -20.72
CA ASP A 68 28.40 42.27 -19.52
C ASP A 68 28.16 41.32 -18.31
N GLY A 69 28.64 40.08 -18.39
CA GLY A 69 28.43 39.03 -17.39
C GLY A 69 27.82 37.73 -17.97
N PRO A 70 27.40 36.78 -17.11
CA PRO A 70 26.86 35.49 -17.56
C PRO A 70 25.54 35.63 -18.32
N ILE A 71 25.47 35.03 -19.51
CA ILE A 71 24.30 34.98 -20.39
C ILE A 71 23.78 33.55 -20.49
N LEU A 72 22.46 33.39 -20.40
CA LEU A 72 21.78 32.10 -20.52
C LEU A 72 21.53 31.75 -22.00
N VAL A 73 22.14 30.67 -22.46
CA VAL A 73 21.97 30.16 -23.83
C VAL A 73 21.07 28.92 -23.82
N HIS A 74 19.87 29.05 -24.39
CA HIS A 74 18.99 27.91 -24.65
C HIS A 74 19.53 27.06 -25.79
N ARG A 75 20.19 25.94 -25.47
CA ARG A 75 20.29 24.80 -26.37
C ARG A 75 18.91 24.12 -26.44
N PRO A 76 18.30 23.94 -27.63
CA PRO A 76 17.04 23.20 -27.76
C PRO A 76 17.24 21.74 -27.33
N ARG A 77 16.38 21.21 -26.47
CA ARG A 77 16.39 19.77 -26.16
C ARG A 77 16.08 18.93 -27.40
N THR A 78 16.86 17.87 -27.59
CA THR A 78 16.63 16.88 -28.66
C THR A 78 15.46 15.95 -28.31
N ALA A 79 15.01 15.15 -29.28
CA ALA A 79 14.00 14.12 -29.05
C ALA A 79 14.52 12.93 -28.20
N ALA A 80 15.83 12.84 -27.93
CA ALA A 80 16.37 11.95 -26.91
C ALA A 80 16.17 12.55 -25.52
N ASP A 81 16.63 13.78 -25.28
CA ASP A 81 16.59 14.45 -23.97
C ASP A 81 15.13 14.61 -23.46
N VAL A 82 14.18 14.91 -24.36
CA VAL A 82 12.74 14.97 -24.04
C VAL A 82 12.18 13.62 -23.60
N ARG A 83 12.69 12.53 -24.17
CA ARG A 83 12.28 11.15 -23.86
C ARG A 83 12.91 10.67 -22.55
N GLU A 84 14.21 10.87 -22.39
CA GLU A 84 14.96 10.59 -21.15
C GLU A 84 14.30 11.30 -19.95
N ALA A 85 14.03 12.60 -20.08
CA ALA A 85 13.29 13.36 -19.07
C ALA A 85 11.90 12.80 -18.77
N ALA A 86 11.13 12.41 -19.80
CA ALA A 86 9.79 11.85 -19.63
C ALA A 86 9.79 10.43 -19.04
N GLU A 87 10.87 9.68 -19.20
CA GLU A 87 11.07 8.33 -18.64
C GLU A 87 11.48 8.38 -17.16
N HIS A 88 12.25 9.41 -16.74
CA HIS A 88 12.64 9.63 -15.34
C HIS A 88 11.50 10.14 -14.46
N LEU A 89 10.52 10.87 -15.02
CA LEU A 89 9.32 11.28 -14.29
C LEU A 89 8.43 10.06 -13.98
N PRO A 90 7.75 9.99 -12.83
CA PRO A 90 6.90 8.84 -12.47
C PRO A 90 5.60 8.85 -13.27
N ASP A 91 4.75 7.82 -13.14
CA ASP A 91 3.42 7.83 -13.75
C ASP A 91 2.42 8.55 -12.82
N PRO A 92 1.81 9.68 -13.23
CA PRO A 92 0.80 10.38 -12.44
C PRO A 92 -0.47 9.54 -12.20
N ARG A 93 -0.71 8.48 -12.99
CA ARG A 93 -1.78 7.50 -12.73
C ARG A 93 -1.46 6.60 -11.54
N ASN A 94 -0.21 6.50 -11.10
CA ASN A 94 0.19 5.75 -9.92
C ASN A 94 0.29 6.65 -8.69
N SER A 95 0.87 7.85 -8.84
CA SER A 95 0.81 8.89 -7.80
C SER A 95 0.93 10.29 -8.42
N GLY A 96 -0.20 10.99 -8.53
CA GLY A 96 -0.25 12.36 -9.06
C GLY A 96 0.63 13.33 -8.26
N MET A 97 0.64 13.23 -6.94
CA MET A 97 1.45 14.10 -6.07
C MET A 97 2.96 13.90 -6.28
N LYS A 98 3.45 12.65 -6.30
CA LYS A 98 4.87 12.37 -6.57
C LYS A 98 5.28 12.83 -7.98
N PHE A 99 4.36 12.73 -8.96
CA PHE A 99 4.59 13.29 -10.30
C PHE A 99 4.70 14.81 -10.29
N ILE A 100 3.79 15.52 -9.61
CA ILE A 100 3.79 17.00 -9.55
C ILE A 100 5.07 17.50 -8.88
N GLU A 101 5.44 16.90 -7.74
CA GLU A 101 6.67 17.23 -7.01
C GLU A 101 7.92 17.06 -7.89
N GLN A 102 8.11 15.87 -8.47
CA GLN A 102 9.29 15.58 -9.30
C GLN A 102 9.29 16.37 -10.62
N PHE A 103 8.12 16.68 -11.19
CA PHE A 103 7.99 17.53 -12.37
C PHE A 103 8.32 19.00 -12.08
N LEU A 104 7.90 19.54 -10.93
CA LEU A 104 8.22 20.92 -10.54
C LEU A 104 9.70 21.07 -10.18
N ASN A 105 10.28 20.11 -9.45
CA ASN A 105 11.73 20.06 -9.17
C ASN A 105 12.55 20.02 -10.47
N PHE A 106 12.16 19.15 -11.41
CA PHE A 106 12.74 19.10 -12.76
C PHE A 106 12.61 20.44 -13.51
N CYS A 107 11.50 21.16 -13.37
CA CYS A 107 11.32 22.46 -14.00
C CYS A 107 12.13 23.59 -13.34
N GLN A 108 12.55 23.43 -12.09
CA GLN A 108 13.45 24.34 -11.36
C GLN A 108 14.92 24.10 -11.69
N GLU A 109 15.33 22.83 -11.80
CA GLU A 109 16.67 22.39 -12.17
C GLU A 109 16.96 22.67 -13.65
N PHE A 110 16.13 22.12 -14.54
CA PHE A 110 16.35 22.12 -15.99
C PHE A 110 15.68 23.26 -16.75
N ARG A 111 14.88 24.08 -16.08
CA ARG A 111 14.34 25.37 -16.58
C ARG A 111 13.81 25.33 -18.05
N PRO A 112 13.01 24.29 -18.42
CA PRO A 112 12.57 24.07 -19.78
C PRO A 112 11.67 25.20 -20.32
N THR A 113 11.73 25.47 -21.61
CA THR A 113 10.76 26.36 -22.27
C THR A 113 9.34 25.77 -22.23
N GLY A 114 8.30 26.59 -22.36
CA GLY A 114 6.91 26.13 -22.44
C GLY A 114 6.66 25.15 -23.59
N THR A 115 7.42 25.26 -24.69
CA THR A 115 7.46 24.28 -25.77
C THR A 115 8.00 22.92 -25.32
N GLU A 116 9.08 22.90 -24.53
CA GLU A 116 9.67 21.66 -24.00
C GLU A 116 8.80 21.04 -22.90
N ILE A 117 8.23 21.86 -22.00
CA ILE A 117 7.21 21.44 -21.03
C ILE A 117 6.06 20.71 -21.74
N ARG A 118 5.50 21.30 -22.80
CA ARG A 118 4.42 20.69 -23.57
C ARG A 118 4.82 19.36 -24.20
N ARG A 119 6.07 19.23 -24.70
CA ARG A 119 6.58 17.98 -25.28
C ARG A 119 6.80 16.88 -24.24
N ILE A 120 7.36 17.22 -23.08
CA ILE A 120 7.61 16.26 -21.98
C ILE A 120 6.28 15.77 -21.40
N LEU A 121 5.34 16.69 -21.15
CA LEU A 121 3.98 16.34 -20.74
C LEU A 121 3.26 15.49 -21.80
N ALA A 122 3.35 15.83 -23.09
CA ALA A 122 2.74 15.02 -24.16
C ALA A 122 3.42 13.66 -24.37
N LYS A 123 4.65 13.46 -23.88
CA LYS A 123 5.35 12.17 -23.91
C LYS A 123 5.05 11.32 -22.68
N ARG A 124 4.78 11.92 -21.51
CA ARG A 124 4.48 11.20 -20.26
C ARG A 124 2.97 11.01 -20.00
N LEU A 125 2.15 11.96 -20.42
CA LEU A 125 0.68 11.89 -20.34
C LEU A 125 0.11 11.38 -21.67
N GLY A 126 -0.84 10.44 -21.62
CA GLY A 126 -1.63 10.09 -22.80
C GLY A 126 -2.47 11.28 -23.32
N PRO A 127 -2.92 11.28 -24.58
CA PRO A 127 -3.58 12.44 -25.19
C PRO A 127 -4.84 12.91 -24.42
N GLY A 128 -5.66 11.98 -23.94
CA GLY A 128 -6.84 12.32 -23.10
C GLY A 128 -6.49 12.81 -21.69
N ASP A 129 -5.31 12.49 -21.18
CA ASP A 129 -4.80 13.00 -19.90
C ASP A 129 -4.17 14.39 -20.06
N LEU A 130 -3.45 14.62 -21.16
CA LEU A 130 -2.93 15.93 -21.56
C LEU A 130 -4.06 16.94 -21.82
N LEU A 131 -5.20 16.48 -22.37
CA LEU A 131 -6.37 17.32 -22.64
C LEU A 131 -6.92 17.97 -21.36
N LYS A 132 -6.96 17.23 -20.23
CA LYS A 132 -7.46 17.72 -18.92
C LYS A 132 -6.74 18.97 -18.44
N ILE A 133 -5.44 19.08 -18.70
CA ILE A 133 -4.59 20.20 -18.28
C ILE A 133 -4.28 21.19 -19.42
N SER A 134 -4.79 20.94 -20.63
CA SER A 134 -4.35 21.62 -21.87
C SER A 134 -4.39 23.15 -21.81
N GLN A 135 -5.38 23.72 -21.12
CA GLN A 135 -5.56 25.16 -20.91
C GLN A 135 -4.54 25.78 -19.93
N ARG A 136 -3.85 24.96 -19.13
CA ARG A 136 -2.86 25.36 -18.11
C ARG A 136 -1.45 24.89 -18.43
N ILE A 137 -1.23 24.25 -19.59
CA ILE A 137 0.12 24.04 -20.12
C ILE A 137 0.66 25.40 -20.59
N PRO A 138 1.86 25.83 -20.14
CA PRO A 138 2.51 27.05 -20.56
C PRO A 138 2.47 27.36 -22.07
N ARG A 139 2.49 28.65 -22.38
CA ARG A 139 2.61 29.17 -23.75
C ARG A 139 3.97 28.78 -24.35
N PRO A 140 4.07 28.48 -25.66
CA PRO A 140 5.31 28.01 -26.30
C PRO A 140 6.54 28.91 -26.06
N GLU A 141 6.30 30.22 -25.92
CA GLU A 141 7.29 31.30 -25.80
C GLU A 141 7.82 31.48 -24.36
N LEU A 142 7.12 30.93 -23.37
CA LEU A 142 7.44 31.12 -21.95
C LEU A 142 8.78 30.44 -21.59
N LYS A 143 9.65 31.16 -20.90
CA LYS A 143 10.99 30.72 -20.54
C LYS A 143 11.53 31.50 -19.33
N ILE A 144 12.58 30.99 -18.71
CA ILE A 144 13.38 31.74 -17.74
C ILE A 144 14.10 32.90 -18.44
N VAL A 145 14.17 34.06 -17.78
CA VAL A 145 14.78 35.30 -18.28
C VAL A 145 16.04 35.66 -17.48
N HIS A 146 16.21 35.12 -16.28
CA HIS A 146 17.30 35.47 -15.35
C HIS A 146 17.95 34.24 -14.69
N VAL A 147 19.26 34.33 -14.38
CA VAL A 147 20.09 33.23 -13.85
C VAL A 147 19.61 32.75 -12.47
N ASP A 148 19.28 33.67 -11.57
CA ASP A 148 18.57 33.32 -10.33
C ASP A 148 17.09 33.03 -10.59
N TRP A 149 16.64 31.86 -10.10
CA TRP A 149 15.26 31.38 -10.13
C TRP A 149 14.27 32.26 -9.36
N ALA A 150 14.68 32.80 -8.20
CA ALA A 150 13.80 33.58 -7.34
C ALA A 150 13.48 34.96 -7.93
N HIS A 151 14.43 35.54 -8.67
CA HIS A 151 14.39 36.87 -9.27
C HIS A 151 13.05 37.25 -9.92
N ALA A 152 12.61 38.50 -9.70
CA ALA A 152 11.30 39.00 -10.12
C ALA A 152 11.03 38.87 -11.64
N LYS A 153 12.06 38.90 -12.49
CA LYS A 153 11.93 38.67 -13.95
C LYS A 153 11.46 37.25 -14.33
N ASN A 154 11.57 36.28 -13.41
CA ASN A 154 11.12 34.90 -13.61
C ASN A 154 9.73 34.62 -13.00
N MET A 155 9.03 35.66 -12.50
CA MET A 155 7.73 35.53 -11.82
C MET A 155 6.67 34.86 -12.70
N GLU A 156 6.42 35.37 -13.92
CA GLU A 156 5.45 34.78 -14.87
C GLU A 156 5.73 33.28 -15.16
N TYR A 157 7.02 32.90 -15.26
CA TYR A 157 7.42 31.51 -15.46
C TYR A 157 7.11 30.64 -14.24
N ARG A 158 7.42 31.12 -13.03
CA ARG A 158 7.12 30.40 -11.77
C ARG A 158 5.62 30.29 -11.53
N ASP A 159 4.86 31.34 -11.78
CA ASP A 159 3.42 31.38 -11.54
C ASP A 159 2.67 30.45 -12.51
N ALA A 160 3.09 30.40 -13.79
CA ALA A 160 2.56 29.43 -14.76
C ALA A 160 2.87 27.97 -14.38
N LEU A 161 4.00 27.69 -13.72
CA LEU A 161 4.30 26.37 -13.18
C LEU A 161 3.45 26.02 -11.95
N LEU A 162 3.14 27.00 -11.10
CA LEU A 162 2.20 26.82 -9.98
C LEU A 162 0.78 26.53 -10.48
N GLU A 163 0.28 27.29 -11.46
CA GLU A 163 -1.00 26.99 -12.12
C GLU A 163 -1.04 25.60 -12.75
N LEU A 164 0.05 25.19 -13.42
CA LEU A 164 0.18 23.86 -14.01
C LEU A 164 0.23 22.76 -12.93
N GLY A 165 0.93 22.97 -11.81
CA GLY A 165 0.97 22.05 -10.68
C GLY A 165 -0.41 21.86 -10.04
N ASP A 166 -1.17 22.93 -9.88
CA ASP A 166 -2.56 22.91 -9.41
C ASP A 166 -3.50 22.22 -10.41
N ALA A 167 -3.32 22.45 -11.71
CA ALA A 167 -4.08 21.77 -12.77
C ALA A 167 -3.79 20.27 -12.78
N LEU A 168 -2.54 19.87 -12.61
CA LEU A 168 -2.12 18.48 -12.44
C LEU A 168 -2.73 17.86 -11.17
N ARG A 169 -2.74 18.56 -10.02
CA ARG A 169 -3.35 18.06 -8.77
C ARG A 169 -4.85 17.81 -8.93
N LYS A 170 -5.54 18.67 -9.70
CA LYS A 170 -6.97 18.52 -10.03
C LYS A 170 -7.22 17.42 -11.07
N ALA A 171 -6.32 17.20 -12.03
CA ALA A 171 -6.44 16.17 -13.06
C ALA A 171 -6.03 14.75 -12.59
N PHE A 172 -5.14 14.67 -11.60
CA PHE A 172 -4.61 13.46 -11.00
C PHE A 172 -4.71 13.52 -9.46
N PRO A 173 -5.94 13.52 -8.90
CA PRO A 173 -6.14 13.55 -7.46
C PRO A 173 -5.50 12.33 -6.78
N PRO A 174 -5.17 12.41 -5.48
CA PRO A 174 -4.70 11.27 -4.69
C PRO A 174 -5.64 10.07 -4.84
N LYS A 175 -5.11 8.94 -5.34
CA LYS A 175 -5.92 7.74 -5.58
C LYS A 175 -6.29 7.06 -4.26
N VAL A 176 -7.57 7.15 -3.90
CA VAL A 176 -8.15 6.37 -2.81
C VAL A 176 -8.25 4.90 -3.24
N ASP A 177 -7.50 4.03 -2.59
CA ASP A 177 -7.48 2.57 -2.80
C ASP A 177 -7.78 1.87 -1.47
N MET A 178 -9.04 1.97 -1.05
CA MET A 178 -9.55 1.31 0.16
C MET A 178 -9.41 -0.21 0.09
N SER A 179 -9.35 -0.80 -1.11
CA SER A 179 -9.17 -2.24 -1.30
C SER A 179 -7.79 -2.69 -0.81
N LYS A 180 -6.72 -1.95 -1.09
CA LYS A 180 -5.40 -2.23 -0.51
C LYS A 180 -5.37 -2.04 1.00
N ILE A 181 -5.99 -0.98 1.52
CA ILE A 181 -6.09 -0.74 2.97
C ILE A 181 -6.81 -1.92 3.65
N ALA A 182 -7.95 -2.37 3.13
CA ALA A 182 -8.71 -3.51 3.66
C ALA A 182 -8.00 -4.88 3.47
N SER A 183 -7.15 -5.03 2.44
CA SER A 183 -6.30 -6.21 2.25
C SER A 183 -5.16 -6.30 3.27
N CYS A 184 -4.78 -5.17 3.87
CA CYS A 184 -3.65 -5.04 4.80
C CYS A 184 -4.03 -5.57 6.20
N LYS A 185 -4.13 -6.90 6.29
CA LYS A 185 -4.35 -7.65 7.54
C LYS A 185 -3.04 -8.02 8.22
N ARG A 186 -3.09 -8.28 9.52
CA ARG A 186 -1.94 -8.80 10.28
C ARG A 186 -1.70 -10.28 10.00
N LYS A 187 -0.43 -10.68 9.85
CA LYS A 187 -0.03 -12.09 9.83
C LYS A 187 -0.04 -12.68 11.25
N PRO A 188 -0.10 -14.03 11.42
CA PRO A 188 -0.09 -14.64 12.75
C PRO A 188 1.18 -14.32 13.56
N GLU A 189 2.34 -14.38 12.93
CA GLU A 189 3.68 -14.23 13.54
C GLU A 189 4.18 -12.77 13.60
N GLU A 190 3.54 -11.86 12.88
CA GLU A 190 3.94 -10.44 12.75
C GLU A 190 3.68 -9.66 14.05
N GLN A 191 4.62 -8.79 14.44
CA GLN A 191 4.45 -7.94 15.63
C GLN A 191 3.38 -6.88 15.40
N VAL A 192 2.70 -6.46 16.47
CA VAL A 192 1.73 -5.35 16.41
C VAL A 192 2.34 -4.08 15.81
N ASP A 193 3.57 -3.73 16.17
CA ASP A 193 4.20 -2.48 15.73
C ASP A 193 4.61 -2.51 14.24
N ASP A 194 5.13 -3.63 13.75
CA ASP A 194 5.45 -3.82 12.33
C ASP A 194 4.19 -3.68 11.48
N TYR A 195 3.11 -4.34 11.92
CA TYR A 195 1.81 -4.30 11.27
C TYR A 195 1.20 -2.90 11.25
N VAL A 196 1.17 -2.20 12.39
CA VAL A 196 0.62 -0.85 12.47
C VAL A 196 1.46 0.12 11.62
N SER A 197 2.78 -0.04 11.59
CA SER A 197 3.67 0.78 10.74
C SER A 197 3.40 0.53 9.26
N ARG A 198 3.31 -0.75 8.84
CA ARG A 198 2.97 -1.17 7.48
C ARG A 198 1.60 -0.66 7.03
N LEU A 199 0.59 -0.78 7.89
CA LEU A 199 -0.76 -0.27 7.60
C LEU A 199 -0.80 1.26 7.61
N THR A 200 -0.08 1.94 8.50
CA THR A 200 -0.01 3.42 8.48
C THR A 200 0.60 3.91 7.17
N ALA A 201 1.68 3.29 6.68
CA ALA A 201 2.27 3.64 5.39
C ALA A 201 1.30 3.42 4.21
N ILE A 202 0.64 2.26 4.16
CA ILE A 202 -0.38 1.94 3.14
C ILE A 202 -1.57 2.90 3.23
N PHE A 203 -2.01 3.27 4.43
CA PHE A 203 -3.09 4.22 4.66
C PHE A 203 -2.70 5.63 4.19
N SER A 204 -1.49 6.11 4.50
CA SER A 204 -1.01 7.41 4.02
C SER A 204 -0.86 7.47 2.49
N GLU A 205 -0.48 6.37 1.82
CA GLU A 205 -0.36 6.33 0.36
C GLU A 205 -1.70 6.13 -0.38
N HIS A 206 -2.72 5.53 0.27
CA HIS A 206 -3.95 5.07 -0.40
C HIS A 206 -5.27 5.54 0.23
N SER A 207 -5.27 6.34 1.30
CA SER A 207 -6.49 6.97 1.83
C SER A 207 -6.90 8.22 1.05
N GLY A 208 -5.96 8.82 0.31
CA GLY A 208 -6.14 10.10 -0.38
C GLY A 208 -6.28 11.32 0.55
N LEU A 209 -6.04 11.17 1.85
CA LEU A 209 -6.15 12.23 2.84
C LEU A 209 -4.82 13.00 2.97
N GLU A 210 -4.74 14.19 2.39
CA GLU A 210 -3.71 15.17 2.73
C GLU A 210 -3.93 15.64 4.19
N GLN A 211 -3.06 15.23 5.11
CA GLN A 211 -3.11 15.71 6.50
C GLN A 211 -2.49 17.11 6.58
N PRO A 212 -3.21 18.08 7.18
CA PRO A 212 -3.22 18.15 8.64
C PRO A 212 -4.64 18.12 9.25
N GLY A 213 -4.79 17.43 10.39
CA GLY A 213 -6.04 17.40 11.16
C GLY A 213 -7.01 16.25 10.84
N ALA A 214 -6.62 15.30 9.97
CA ALA A 214 -7.42 14.10 9.75
C ALA A 214 -7.57 13.28 11.05
N SER A 215 -8.80 12.86 11.37
CA SER A 215 -9.08 12.12 12.61
C SER A 215 -8.36 10.77 12.65
N GLU A 216 -7.70 10.48 13.79
CA GLU A 216 -7.04 9.19 14.03
C GLU A 216 -8.01 8.00 14.00
N SER A 217 -9.33 8.24 14.05
CA SER A 217 -10.37 7.21 13.96
C SER A 217 -10.26 6.37 12.68
N HIS A 218 -9.95 6.96 11.52
CA HIS A 218 -9.88 6.22 10.25
C HIS A 218 -8.73 5.19 10.20
N PRO A 219 -7.46 5.54 10.50
CA PRO A 219 -6.41 4.53 10.62
C PRO A 219 -6.65 3.58 11.79
N CYS A 220 -7.18 4.03 12.93
CA CYS A 220 -7.49 3.15 14.06
C CYS A 220 -8.53 2.08 13.72
N ASN A 221 -9.64 2.46 13.06
CA ASN A 221 -10.66 1.53 12.60
C ASN A 221 -10.10 0.54 11.56
N SER A 222 -9.19 0.99 10.70
CA SER A 222 -8.48 0.13 9.75
C SER A 222 -7.58 -0.89 10.46
N ILE A 223 -6.85 -0.47 11.50
CA ILE A 223 -5.99 -1.33 12.33
C ILE A 223 -6.80 -2.37 13.10
N LEU A 224 -7.96 -2.00 13.63
CA LEU A 224 -8.88 -2.93 14.29
C LEU A 224 -9.45 -3.96 13.32
N ALA A 225 -9.93 -3.53 12.15
CA ALA A 225 -10.54 -4.40 11.14
C ALA A 225 -9.54 -5.39 10.48
N GLY A 226 -8.26 -5.03 10.39
CA GLY A 226 -7.20 -5.92 9.89
C GLY A 226 -6.51 -6.77 10.96
N MET A 227 -6.89 -6.64 12.24
CA MET A 227 -6.31 -7.40 13.34
C MET A 227 -6.78 -8.87 13.36
N LEU A 228 -5.99 -9.75 13.98
CA LEU A 228 -6.43 -11.13 14.27
C LEU A 228 -7.57 -11.12 15.30
N PRO A 229 -8.66 -11.91 15.13
CA PRO A 229 -9.80 -11.92 16.05
C PRO A 229 -9.43 -12.15 17.52
N GLU A 230 -8.51 -13.10 17.79
CA GLU A 230 -8.00 -13.40 19.14
C GLU A 230 -7.42 -12.18 19.87
N LEU A 231 -6.94 -11.16 19.14
CA LEU A 231 -6.33 -9.95 19.68
C LEU A 231 -7.32 -8.78 19.70
N HIS A 232 -8.12 -8.63 18.64
CA HIS A 232 -9.24 -7.71 18.59
C HIS A 232 -10.12 -7.81 19.85
N ASP A 233 -10.48 -9.04 20.24
CA ASP A 233 -11.37 -9.32 21.39
C ASP A 233 -10.72 -9.10 22.78
N ILE A 234 -9.41 -8.85 22.81
CA ILE A 234 -8.65 -8.42 24.01
C ILE A 234 -8.46 -6.90 23.98
N VAL A 235 -8.22 -6.31 22.80
CA VAL A 235 -8.12 -4.85 22.62
C VAL A 235 -9.46 -4.19 22.97
N ILE A 236 -10.56 -4.57 22.32
CA ILE A 236 -11.90 -4.01 22.57
C ILE A 236 -12.37 -4.21 24.03
N ARG A 237 -11.86 -5.24 24.71
CA ARG A 237 -12.18 -5.53 26.13
C ARG A 237 -11.34 -4.75 27.13
N THR A 238 -10.15 -4.28 26.73
CA THR A 238 -9.23 -3.56 27.64
C THR A 238 -9.19 -2.06 27.35
N TYR A 239 -9.45 -1.64 26.11
CA TYR A 239 -9.49 -0.24 25.71
C TYR A 239 -10.93 0.31 25.84
N VAL A 240 -11.20 0.93 27.00
CA VAL A 240 -12.45 1.67 27.24
C VAL A 240 -12.48 2.92 26.33
N GLY A 241 -13.63 3.25 25.74
CA GLY A 241 -13.78 4.37 24.80
C GLY A 241 -13.25 4.12 23.37
N CYS A 242 -12.75 2.91 23.07
CA CYS A 242 -12.15 2.54 21.77
C CYS A 242 -13.07 2.77 20.53
N LYS A 243 -14.39 2.92 20.70
CA LYS A 243 -15.34 3.22 19.62
C LYS A 243 -15.60 4.72 19.42
N GLU A 244 -15.34 5.53 20.45
CA GLU A 244 -15.66 6.96 20.48
C GLU A 244 -14.39 7.81 20.26
N GLU A 245 -13.35 7.57 21.06
CA GLU A 245 -12.08 8.31 21.03
C GLU A 245 -10.89 7.39 20.78
N CYS A 246 -10.89 6.70 19.64
CA CYS A 246 -9.80 5.79 19.29
C CYS A 246 -8.53 6.56 18.86
N ARG A 247 -7.54 6.62 19.76
CA ARG A 247 -6.22 7.20 19.52
C ARG A 247 -5.20 6.12 19.18
N LEU A 248 -4.31 6.43 18.24
CA LEU A 248 -3.37 5.47 17.65
C LEU A 248 -2.33 4.96 18.66
N ASN A 249 -1.91 5.80 19.60
CA ASN A 249 -0.93 5.42 20.62
C ASN A 249 -1.53 4.50 21.70
N ASP A 250 -2.76 4.75 22.12
CA ASP A 250 -3.48 3.90 23.08
C ASP A 250 -3.88 2.57 22.42
N LEU A 251 -4.36 2.61 21.17
CA LEU A 251 -4.61 1.40 20.37
C LEU A 251 -3.34 0.53 20.25
N LYS A 252 -2.17 1.11 19.95
CA LYS A 252 -0.88 0.40 19.96
C LYS A 252 -0.58 -0.21 21.32
N ARG A 253 -0.75 0.55 22.42
CA ARG A 253 -0.51 0.07 23.80
C ARG A 253 -1.40 -1.12 24.16
N HIS A 254 -2.69 -1.04 23.88
CA HIS A 254 -3.64 -2.12 24.12
C HIS A 254 -3.38 -3.35 23.23
N ALA A 255 -3.01 -3.15 21.96
CA ALA A 255 -2.65 -4.24 21.05
C ALA A 255 -1.35 -4.96 21.46
N ARG A 256 -0.31 -4.24 21.91
CA ARG A 256 0.91 -4.84 22.52
C ARG A 256 0.56 -5.67 23.75
N HIS A 257 -0.28 -5.15 24.66
CA HIS A 257 -0.74 -5.89 25.84
C HIS A 257 -1.55 -7.15 25.46
N ALA A 258 -2.42 -7.05 24.47
CA ALA A 258 -3.15 -8.19 23.92
C ALA A 258 -2.20 -9.27 23.36
N GLN A 259 -1.17 -8.87 22.60
CA GLN A 259 -0.17 -9.78 22.05
C GLN A 259 0.62 -10.50 23.15
N LEU A 260 1.09 -9.78 24.17
CA LEU A 260 1.77 -10.38 25.34
C LEU A 260 0.86 -11.39 26.05
N THR A 261 -0.40 -11.02 26.28
CA THR A 261 -1.42 -11.88 26.91
C THR A 261 -1.67 -13.15 26.08
N GLN A 262 -1.72 -13.04 24.75
CA GLN A 262 -1.90 -14.17 23.83
C GLN A 262 -0.69 -15.12 23.86
N GLN A 263 0.54 -14.57 23.87
CA GLN A 263 1.78 -15.35 23.98
C GLN A 263 1.87 -16.09 25.31
N GLN A 264 1.57 -15.42 26.43
CA GLN A 264 1.53 -16.04 27.77
C GLN A 264 0.50 -17.18 27.83
N LYS A 265 -0.71 -16.98 27.29
CA LYS A 265 -1.75 -18.04 27.21
C LYS A 265 -1.31 -19.22 26.34
N LYS A 266 -0.64 -18.97 25.21
CA LYS A 266 -0.10 -20.02 24.33
C LYS A 266 0.99 -20.83 25.06
N LYS A 267 1.95 -20.18 25.73
CA LYS A 267 2.98 -20.84 26.54
C LYS A 267 2.40 -21.66 27.70
N ALA A 268 1.49 -21.08 28.48
CA ALA A 268 0.84 -21.78 29.59
C ALA A 268 0.02 -23.00 29.13
N LYS A 269 -0.61 -22.94 27.95
CA LYS A 269 -1.28 -24.10 27.34
C LYS A 269 -0.27 -25.18 26.92
N GLN A 270 0.84 -24.80 26.29
CA GLN A 270 1.92 -25.72 25.91
C GLN A 270 2.51 -26.44 27.13
N GLU A 271 2.92 -25.69 28.15
CA GLU A 271 3.44 -26.24 29.42
C GLU A 271 2.44 -27.18 30.10
N LYS A 272 1.13 -26.90 30.01
CA LYS A 272 0.09 -27.80 30.53
C LYS A 272 0.04 -29.10 29.73
N THR A 273 -0.03 -29.04 28.39
CA THR A 273 -0.08 -30.23 27.54
C THR A 273 1.19 -31.08 27.64
N GLU A 274 2.35 -30.46 27.85
CA GLU A 274 3.62 -31.16 28.08
C GLU A 274 3.62 -31.91 29.42
N LYS A 275 3.12 -31.29 30.50
CA LYS A 275 2.94 -31.96 31.81
C LYS A 275 1.94 -33.11 31.74
N GLU A 276 0.84 -32.95 31.01
CA GLU A 276 -0.16 -33.99 30.79
C GLU A 276 0.42 -35.19 30.00
N LEU A 277 1.19 -34.93 28.93
CA LEU A 277 1.91 -35.96 28.17
C LEU A 277 2.98 -36.67 29.01
N HIS A 278 3.74 -35.93 29.81
CA HIS A 278 4.76 -36.50 30.70
C HIS A 278 4.14 -37.41 31.78
N MET A 279 3.03 -36.99 32.41
CA MET A 279 2.26 -37.82 33.34
C MET A 279 1.68 -39.07 32.68
N ALA A 280 1.14 -38.96 31.46
CA ALA A 280 0.66 -40.12 30.70
C ALA A 280 1.80 -41.11 30.40
N ALA A 281 2.97 -40.63 29.99
CA ALA A 281 4.14 -41.48 29.76
C ALA A 281 4.59 -42.22 31.03
N LEU A 282 4.71 -41.52 32.17
CA LEU A 282 5.05 -42.13 33.46
C LEU A 282 4.02 -43.20 33.89
N THR A 283 2.73 -42.96 33.62
CA THR A 283 1.63 -43.89 33.92
C THR A 283 1.71 -45.16 33.06
N MET A 284 2.09 -45.04 31.79
CA MET A 284 2.32 -46.21 30.94
C MET A 284 3.54 -47.02 31.38
N TYR A 285 4.64 -46.37 31.77
CA TYR A 285 5.82 -47.07 32.27
C TYR A 285 5.57 -47.81 33.59
N SER A 286 4.80 -47.25 34.52
CA SER A 286 4.47 -47.92 35.79
C SER A 286 3.49 -49.09 35.60
N ALA A 287 2.53 -48.97 34.67
CA ALA A 287 1.65 -50.07 34.26
C ALA A 287 2.45 -51.26 33.64
N LEU A 288 3.47 -50.98 32.83
CA LEU A 288 4.34 -52.02 32.27
C LEU A 288 5.23 -52.68 33.35
N ALA A 289 5.80 -51.90 34.27
CA ALA A 289 6.62 -52.41 35.37
C ALA A 289 5.81 -53.33 36.32
N THR A 290 4.58 -52.94 36.65
CA THR A 290 3.69 -53.76 37.49
C THR A 290 3.26 -55.06 36.80
N MET A 291 2.95 -55.02 35.50
CA MET A 291 2.68 -56.23 34.70
C MET A 291 3.87 -57.22 34.67
N GLN A 292 5.11 -56.73 34.68
CA GLN A 292 6.31 -57.58 34.77
C GLN A 292 6.51 -58.16 36.18
N GLY A 293 6.26 -57.37 37.23
CA GLY A 293 6.41 -57.80 38.63
C GLY A 293 5.42 -58.87 39.09
N GLN A 294 4.29 -59.06 38.41
CA GLN A 294 3.19 -59.89 38.90
C GLN A 294 3.24 -61.38 38.48
N ARG A 295 4.30 -61.81 37.77
CA ARG A 295 4.54 -63.23 37.42
C ARG A 295 5.37 -63.99 38.48
N GLY A 296 4.87 -64.08 39.71
CA GLY A 296 5.28 -65.14 40.63
C GLY A 296 5.38 -64.80 42.11
N ARG A 297 4.28 -64.96 42.86
CA ARG A 297 4.29 -65.42 44.27
C ARG A 297 2.91 -65.91 44.70
N GLY A 298 2.73 -67.23 44.74
CA GLY A 298 1.49 -67.87 45.17
C GLY A 298 1.61 -68.49 46.56
N ARG A 299 0.64 -68.18 47.44
CA ARG A 299 0.23 -68.91 48.66
C ARG A 299 1.30 -69.17 49.75
N GLY A 300 1.09 -68.53 50.90
CA GLY A 300 1.54 -68.99 52.22
C GLY A 300 0.50 -68.62 53.28
N ARG A 301 0.13 -69.56 54.18
CA ARG A 301 -0.82 -69.31 55.29
C ARG A 301 -0.06 -68.87 56.55
N GLY A 302 -0.65 -67.98 57.35
CA GLY A 302 -0.22 -67.66 58.71
C GLY A 302 -1.42 -67.32 59.60
N ARG A 303 -1.35 -67.67 60.90
CA ARG A 303 -2.32 -67.36 61.96
C ARG A 303 -1.61 -66.62 63.11
N GLY A 304 -2.37 -65.85 63.89
CA GLY A 304 -1.92 -65.04 65.02
C GLY A 304 -2.41 -63.60 64.80
N GLU A 305 -3.41 -63.03 65.47
CA GLU A 305 -3.85 -62.98 66.88
C GLU A 305 -3.46 -61.64 67.54
N LYS A 306 -4.51 -60.89 67.94
CA LYS A 306 -4.62 -59.76 68.90
C LYS A 306 -3.43 -58.79 69.10
N GLU A 307 -3.72 -57.50 68.98
CA GLU A 307 -3.91 -56.62 70.16
C GLU A 307 -4.84 -55.43 69.80
N VAL A 308 -5.21 -54.57 70.77
CA VAL A 308 -6.23 -53.50 70.65
C VAL A 308 -5.72 -52.18 71.24
N VAL A 309 -5.86 -51.05 70.54
CA VAL A 309 -5.73 -49.66 71.04
C VAL A 309 -6.64 -48.72 70.20
N GLU A 310 -7.25 -47.68 70.81
CA GLU A 310 -8.31 -46.80 70.26
C GLU A 310 -8.06 -45.31 70.64
N GLU A 311 -8.68 -44.24 70.11
CA GLU A 311 -9.77 -44.09 69.11
C GLU A 311 -9.21 -43.78 67.68
N VAL A 312 -9.14 -42.59 67.06
CA VAL A 312 -9.54 -41.20 67.39
C VAL A 312 -10.12 -40.48 66.15
N SER A 313 -11.22 -39.74 66.36
CA SER A 313 -11.82 -38.61 65.61
C SER A 313 -10.87 -37.80 64.69
N THR A 314 -11.25 -37.20 63.55
CA THR A 314 -12.54 -36.74 62.95
C THR A 314 -12.53 -37.01 61.40
N ASP A 315 -13.40 -36.57 60.48
CA ASP A 315 -14.40 -35.47 60.46
C ASP A 315 -15.53 -35.62 59.41
N LYS A 316 -16.45 -34.65 59.44
CA LYS A 316 -17.78 -34.59 58.80
C LYS A 316 -17.75 -34.44 57.27
N ALA A 317 -18.66 -35.12 56.59
CA ALA A 317 -19.01 -34.82 55.20
C ALA A 317 -19.84 -33.53 55.09
N LEU A 318 -19.41 -32.57 54.24
CA LEU A 318 -20.01 -31.23 54.18
C LEU A 318 -20.84 -31.01 52.90
N LYS A 319 -22.09 -31.46 52.99
CA LYS A 319 -23.33 -30.93 52.39
C LYS A 319 -23.19 -29.90 51.23
N ILE A 320 -23.58 -30.32 50.02
CA ILE A 320 -23.78 -29.43 48.85
C ILE A 320 -25.07 -28.61 49.02
N PRO A 321 -25.07 -27.28 48.78
CA PRO A 321 -26.28 -26.48 48.65
C PRO A 321 -26.63 -26.19 47.18
N THR A 322 -27.90 -26.38 46.81
CA THR A 322 -28.51 -25.77 45.61
C THR A 322 -29.12 -24.41 45.96
N PRO A 323 -29.05 -23.39 45.08
CA PRO A 323 -29.92 -22.21 45.17
C PRO A 323 -31.26 -22.47 44.45
N VAL A 324 -32.33 -21.88 44.97
CA VAL A 324 -33.70 -21.98 44.44
C VAL A 324 -34.07 -20.69 43.68
N THR A 325 -35.03 -20.77 42.77
CA THR A 325 -35.63 -19.64 42.06
C THR A 325 -36.22 -18.59 43.00
N GLY A 326 -36.03 -17.30 42.65
CA GLY A 326 -36.66 -16.16 43.31
C GLY A 326 -36.93 -15.05 42.30
N VAL A 327 -38.11 -14.42 42.38
CA VAL A 327 -38.61 -13.43 41.41
C VAL A 327 -38.65 -12.05 42.04
N ALA A 328 -38.27 -11.02 41.28
CA ALA A 328 -38.59 -9.63 41.57
C ALA A 328 -39.10 -8.93 40.29
N LYS A 329 -40.30 -8.37 40.36
CA LYS A 329 -40.77 -7.27 39.50
C LYS A 329 -40.54 -5.94 40.25
N LEU A 330 -40.67 -4.82 39.51
CA LEU A 330 -40.77 -3.40 39.88
C LEU A 330 -39.72 -2.58 39.08
N ASP A 331 -40.01 -1.38 38.56
CA ASP A 331 -41.30 -0.87 38.06
C ASP A 331 -41.06 0.26 37.03
N THR A 332 -42.12 0.90 36.53
CA THR A 332 -42.06 1.99 35.55
C THR A 332 -41.39 3.28 36.06
N GLY A 333 -40.71 3.99 35.17
CA GLY A 333 -40.32 5.39 35.35
C GLY A 333 -40.09 6.10 34.01
N LEU A 334 -41.05 6.93 33.59
CA LEU A 334 -40.81 7.96 32.57
C LEU A 334 -40.19 9.18 33.25
N GLU A 335 -39.30 9.88 32.56
CA GLU A 335 -39.39 11.35 32.52
C GLU A 335 -38.78 11.90 31.23
N THR A 336 -39.26 13.07 30.80
CA THR A 336 -39.01 13.68 29.49
C THR A 336 -39.02 15.19 29.61
N VAL A 337 -38.16 15.89 28.84
CA VAL A 337 -38.25 17.34 28.54
C VAL A 337 -37.94 18.24 29.78
N PRO A 338 -37.39 19.47 29.66
CA PRO A 338 -37.19 20.32 28.48
C PRO A 338 -36.01 19.94 27.58
#